data_AF-A0A327K753-F1
#
_entry.id   AF-A0A327K753-F1
#
_cell.length_a   1.000
_cell.length_b   1.000
_cell.length_c   1.000
_cell.angle_alpha   90.00
_cell.angle_beta   90.00
_cell.angle_gamma   90.00
#
_symmetry.space_group_name_H-M   'P 1'
#
loop_
_entity.id
_entity.type
_entity.pdbx_description
1 polymer ?
#
loop_
_entity_poly.entity_id
_entity_poly.type
_entity_poly.pdbx_seq_one_letter_code
_entity_poly.pdbx_strand_id
1 'polypeptide(L)'
;MPGKRVQFDDETWQAIALLGRDSMKDFQELADEAFADLLKKHRRPVGLKDELRQSLRQAAANDAPTRHPDRPASGKKPVRRAAARRN
;
A
#
# COMPACT_ATOMS: atom_id res chain seq x y z
N MET A 1 -6.51 26.14 3.24
CA MET A 1 -5.49 25.89 4.28
C MET A 1 -4.30 26.81 4.00
N PRO A 2 -3.66 27.42 5.01
CA PRO A 2 -2.44 28.19 4.77
C PRO A 2 -1.36 27.27 4.18
N GLY A 3 -0.82 27.64 3.03
CA GLY A 3 0.14 26.83 2.28
C GLY A 3 1.55 26.88 2.88
N LYS A 4 2.35 25.83 2.62
CA LYS A 4 3.79 25.83 2.93
C LYS A 4 4.53 26.56 1.81
N ARG A 5 5.49 27.43 2.18
CA ARG A 5 6.34 28.11 1.20
C ARG A 5 7.52 27.22 0.84
N VAL A 6 7.82 27.12 -0.45
CA VAL A 6 8.99 26.43 -0.98
C VAL A 6 9.82 27.47 -1.72
N GLN A 7 11.09 27.58 -1.35
CA GLN A 7 12.05 28.45 -2.02
C GLN A 7 12.76 27.65 -3.11
N PHE A 8 12.83 28.22 -4.29
CA PHE A 8 13.68 27.76 -5.38
C PHE A 8 14.85 28.74 -5.52
N ASP A 9 16.02 28.22 -5.90
CA ASP A 9 17.08 29.05 -6.46
C ASP A 9 16.68 29.51 -7.89
N ASP A 10 17.35 30.56 -8.36
CA ASP A 10 17.01 31.19 -9.63
C ASP A 10 17.25 30.25 -10.83
N GLU A 11 18.29 29.41 -10.78
CA GLU A 11 18.62 28.48 -11.87
C GLU A 11 17.55 27.40 -12.01
N THR A 12 17.16 26.78 -10.90
CA THR A 12 16.08 25.79 -10.85
C THR A 12 14.76 26.39 -11.34
N TRP A 13 14.44 27.63 -10.93
CA TRP A 13 13.21 28.28 -11.37
C TRP A 13 13.18 28.51 -12.88
N GLN A 14 14.29 28.96 -13.48
CA GLN A 14 14.38 29.15 -14.93
C GLN A 14 14.24 27.83 -15.69
N ALA A 15 14.85 26.76 -15.21
CA ALA A 15 14.75 25.43 -15.81
C ALA A 15 13.30 24.91 -15.79
N ILE A 16 12.59 25.05 -14.67
CA ILE A 16 11.18 24.66 -14.54
C ILE A 16 10.29 25.51 -15.46
N ALA A 17 10.53 26.82 -15.52
CA ALA A 17 9.76 27.71 -16.38
C ALA A 17 9.96 27.41 -17.87
N LEU A 18 11.18 27.05 -18.28
CA LEU A 18 11.48 26.62 -19.64
C LEU A 18 10.76 25.29 -19.96
N LEU A 19 10.85 24.31 -19.04
CA LEU A 19 10.17 23.03 -19.19
C LEU A 19 8.65 23.20 -19.35
N GLY A 20 8.03 24.09 -18.56
CA GLY A 20 6.60 24.39 -18.67
C GLY A 20 6.22 24.95 -20.04
N ARG A 21 7.05 25.86 -20.59
CA ARG A 21 6.85 26.38 -21.95
C ARG A 21 6.97 25.30 -23.02
N ASP A 22 8.01 24.48 -22.94
CA ASP A 22 8.29 23.43 -23.93
C ASP A 22 7.23 22.32 -23.91
N SER A 23 6.68 22.02 -22.73
CA SER A 23 5.65 21.00 -22.55
C SER A 23 4.21 21.53 -22.60
N MET A 24 4.03 22.85 -22.80
CA MET A 24 2.74 23.55 -22.70
C MET A 24 1.96 23.22 -21.43
N LYS A 25 2.66 23.15 -20.29
CA LYS A 25 2.10 22.92 -18.97
C LYS A 25 2.32 24.11 -18.07
N ASP A 26 1.40 24.33 -17.14
CA ASP A 26 1.66 25.29 -16.06
C ASP A 26 2.53 24.68 -14.95
N PHE A 27 3.00 25.52 -14.02
CA PHE A 27 3.83 25.07 -12.91
C PHE A 27 3.09 24.09 -11.99
N GLN A 28 1.78 24.24 -11.81
CA GLN A 28 0.99 23.39 -10.93
C GLN A 28 0.89 21.98 -11.50
N GLU A 29 0.63 21.85 -12.79
CA GLU A 29 0.59 20.56 -13.49
C GLU A 29 1.92 19.81 -13.42
N LEU A 30 3.03 20.54 -13.64
CA LEU A 30 4.39 19.98 -13.47
C LEU A 30 4.65 19.52 -12.03
N ALA A 31 4.21 20.31 -11.05
CA ALA A 31 4.37 19.97 -9.64
C ALA A 31 3.55 18.73 -9.26
N ASP A 32 2.28 18.66 -9.71
CA ASP A 32 1.40 17.53 -9.43
C ASP A 32 1.94 16.22 -10.03
N GLU A 33 2.48 16.26 -11.25
CA GLU A 33 3.14 15.13 -11.89
C GLU A 33 4.40 14.71 -11.12
N ALA A 34 5.28 15.65 -10.80
CA ALA A 34 6.52 15.37 -10.07
C ALA A 34 6.23 14.78 -8.67
N PHE A 35 5.24 15.31 -7.96
CA PHE A 35 4.84 14.80 -6.65
C PHE A 35 4.18 13.43 -6.74
N ALA A 36 3.33 13.20 -7.75
CA ALA A 36 2.73 11.89 -7.97
C ALA A 36 3.79 10.82 -8.20
N ASP A 37 4.76 11.10 -9.07
CA ASP A 37 5.85 10.18 -9.38
C ASP A 37 6.77 9.93 -8.17
N LEU A 38 7.10 10.99 -7.43
CA LEU A 38 7.88 10.88 -6.19
C LEU A 38 7.17 9.99 -5.16
N LEU A 39 5.89 10.27 -4.87
CA LEU A 39 5.12 9.53 -3.88
C LEU A 39 4.92 8.07 -4.29
N LYS A 40 4.65 7.82 -5.58
CA LYS A 40 4.54 6.47 -6.14
C LYS A 40 5.83 5.68 -5.98
N LYS A 41 6.99 6.29 -6.25
CA LYS A 41 8.31 5.66 -6.03
C LYS A 41 8.53 5.24 -4.57
N HIS A 42 8.04 6.04 -3.62
CA HIS A 42 8.12 5.76 -2.19
C HIS A 42 6.94 4.97 -1.62
N ARG A 43 6.06 4.42 -2.48
CA ARG A 43 4.84 3.69 -2.09
C ARG A 43 3.95 4.47 -1.12
N ARG A 44 3.95 5.79 -1.24
CA ARG A 44 3.03 6.66 -0.51
C ARG A 44 1.74 6.78 -1.31
N PRO A 45 0.56 6.66 -0.67
CA PRO A 45 -0.70 6.89 -1.35
C PRO A 45 -0.76 8.33 -1.89
N VAL A 46 -1.14 8.48 -3.15
CA VAL A 46 -1.29 9.76 -3.82
C VAL A 46 -2.73 10.24 -3.66
N GLY A 47 -2.95 11.02 -2.60
CA GLY A 47 -4.23 11.68 -2.31
C GLY A 47 -5.14 10.92 -1.34
N LEU A 48 -6.17 11.64 -0.88
CA LEU A 48 -7.08 11.22 0.19
C LEU A 48 -7.75 9.86 -0.06
N LYS A 49 -8.12 9.58 -1.32
CA LYS A 49 -8.81 8.32 -1.68
C LYS A 49 -7.90 7.11 -1.50
N ASP A 50 -6.63 7.24 -1.84
CA ASP A 50 -5.67 6.16 -1.70
C ASP A 50 -5.16 6.03 -0.26
N GLU A 51 -5.10 7.13 0.49
CA GLU A 51 -4.90 7.11 1.94
C GLU A 51 -6.02 6.35 2.65
N LEU A 52 -7.29 6.65 2.33
CA LEU A 52 -8.44 5.95 2.91
C LEU A 52 -8.41 4.46 2.59
N ARG A 53 -8.10 4.07 1.34
CA ARG A 53 -7.96 2.65 0.97
C ARG A 53 -6.81 1.97 1.70
N GLN A 54 -5.70 2.67 1.92
CA GLN A 54 -4.56 2.12 2.65
C GLN A 54 -4.89 1.95 4.14
N SER A 55 -5.57 2.91 4.76
CA SER A 55 -6.03 2.82 6.15
C SER A 55 -7.02 1.68 6.35
N LEU A 56 -7.97 1.49 5.42
CA LEU A 56 -8.93 0.37 5.46
C LEU A 56 -8.24 -0.99 5.27
N ARG A 57 -7.22 -1.08 4.39
CA ARG A 57 -6.41 -2.30 4.25
C ARG A 57 -5.59 -2.62 5.49
N GLN A 58 -5.04 -1.61 6.16
CA GLN A 58 -4.32 -1.81 7.43
C GLN A 58 -5.25 -2.27 8.55
N ALA A 59 -6.48 -1.71 8.62
CA ALA A 59 -7.49 -2.18 9.57
C ALA A 59 -7.85 -3.66 9.33
N ALA A 60 -8.13 -4.04 8.08
CA ALA A 60 -8.45 -5.42 7.73
C ALA A 60 -7.28 -6.41 7.93
N ALA A 61 -6.03 -5.97 7.76
CA ALA A 61 -4.85 -6.80 8.02
C ALA A 61 -4.62 -7.03 9.53
N ASN A 62 -5.04 -6.10 10.39
CA ASN A 62 -5.01 -6.25 11.84
C ASN A 62 -6.17 -7.13 12.37
N ASP A 63 -7.28 -7.22 11.64
CA ASP A 63 -8.44 -8.06 11.97
C ASP A 63 -8.31 -9.52 11.49
N ALA A 64 -7.22 -9.87 10.79
CA ALA A 64 -6.96 -11.26 10.45
C ALA A 64 -6.69 -12.04 11.75
N PRO A 65 -7.50 -13.06 12.10
CA PRO A 65 -7.24 -13.84 13.30
C PRO A 65 -5.88 -14.50 13.12
N THR A 66 -4.94 -14.18 14.01
CA THR A 66 -3.69 -14.90 14.16
C THR A 66 -4.05 -16.38 14.27
N ARG A 67 -3.80 -17.14 13.21
CA ARG A 67 -4.04 -18.57 13.18
C ARG A 67 -3.02 -19.20 14.12
N HIS A 68 -3.35 -19.24 15.41
CA HIS A 68 -2.61 -20.01 16.40
C HIS A 68 -2.61 -21.48 15.93
N PRO A 69 -1.43 -22.11 15.75
CA PRO A 69 -1.34 -23.44 15.15
C PRO A 69 -1.82 -24.58 16.08
N ASP A 70 -2.16 -24.31 17.34
CA ASP A 70 -2.35 -25.36 18.35
C ASP A 70 -3.81 -25.57 18.79
N ARG A 71 -4.66 -26.04 17.88
CA ARG A 71 -5.92 -26.68 18.31
C ARG A 71 -6.02 -28.08 17.70
N PRO A 72 -5.83 -29.16 18.49
CA PRO A 72 -5.86 -30.51 17.95
C PRO A 72 -7.30 -30.86 17.53
N ALA A 73 -7.43 -31.32 16.29
CA ALA A 73 -8.67 -31.80 15.72
C ALA A 73 -9.17 -33.04 16.47
N SER A 74 -10.17 -32.85 17.34
CA SER A 74 -10.99 -33.95 17.85
C SER A 74 -11.80 -34.53 16.69
N GLY A 75 -11.46 -35.75 16.24
CA GLY A 75 -12.23 -36.38 15.17
C GLY A 75 -11.84 -37.81 14.83
N LYS A 76 -12.53 -38.75 15.49
CA LYS A 76 -12.96 -40.08 14.99
C LYS A 76 -11.91 -41.22 14.96
N LYS A 77 -12.04 -42.12 15.95
CA LYS A 77 -11.48 -43.48 15.94
C LYS A 77 -12.05 -44.30 14.77
N PRO A 78 -11.23 -44.96 13.93
CA PRO A 78 -11.71 -46.05 13.10
C PRO A 78 -11.60 -47.39 13.85
N VAL A 79 -12.71 -48.14 13.79
CA VAL A 79 -12.93 -49.47 14.34
C VAL A 79 -11.96 -50.47 13.69
N ARG A 80 -11.13 -51.16 14.48
CA ARG A 80 -10.32 -52.29 13.98
C ARG A 80 -11.17 -53.56 14.02
N ARG A 81 -11.57 -54.04 12.85
CA ARG A 81 -12.11 -55.40 12.65
C ARG A 81 -10.98 -56.38 12.33
N ALA A 82 -11.15 -57.60 12.84
CA ALA A 82 -10.58 -58.89 12.43
C ALA A 82 -9.12 -59.22 12.79
N ALA A 83 -8.94 -60.23 13.66
CA ALA A 83 -8.40 -61.54 13.27
C ALA A 83 -8.44 -62.48 14.50
N ALA A 84 -9.43 -63.35 14.57
CA ALA A 84 -9.42 -64.48 15.50
C ALA A 84 -8.46 -65.54 14.94
N ARG A 85 -7.33 -65.74 15.63
CA ARG A 85 -6.44 -66.89 15.42
C ARG A 85 -7.14 -68.12 16.02
N ARG A 86 -7.37 -69.13 15.18
CA ARG A 86 -7.66 -70.50 15.61
C ARG A 86 -6.39 -71.08 16.25
N ASN A 87 -6.57 -71.78 17.36
CA ASN A 87 -5.66 -72.84 17.83
C ASN A 87 -6.47 -74.12 17.83
#